data_AF-A0A930TRM1-F1
#
_entry.id   AF-A0A930TRM1-F1
#
_cell.length_a   1.000
_cell.length_b   1.000
_cell.length_c   1.000
_cell.angle_alpha   90.00
_cell.angle_beta   90.00
_cell.angle_gamma   90.00
#
_symmetry.space_group_name_H-M   'P 1'
#
loop_
_entity.id
_entity.type
_entity.pdbx_description
1 polymer ?
#
loop_
_entity_poly.entity_id
_entity_poly.type
_entity_poly.pdbx_seq_one_letter_code
_entity_poly.pdbx_strand_id
1 'polypeptide(L)'
;MATVPELFDYFEFISKPFEAAGLMRAIKIAMAKAKSRQSPGVVPAATPPHANPAPAAHSASADLHRLQAEVKKLQQQNAVLHRDLEAVKKQLAQVIAFIKQKLS
;
A
#
# COMPACT_ATOMS: atom_id res chain seq x y z
N MET A 1 -18.78 26.96 -11.25
CA MET A 1 -18.85 25.56 -10.77
C MET A 1 -18.31 24.69 -11.89
N ALA A 2 -17.26 23.90 -11.65
CA ALA A 2 -16.80 22.94 -12.66
C ALA A 2 -17.91 21.90 -12.89
N THR A 3 -18.25 21.64 -14.14
CA THR A 3 -19.28 20.66 -14.47
C THR A 3 -18.69 19.24 -14.38
N VAL A 4 -19.53 18.22 -14.14
CA VAL A 4 -19.08 16.82 -14.03
C VAL A 4 -18.19 16.38 -15.22
N PRO A 5 -18.45 16.78 -16.49
CA PRO A 5 -17.56 16.50 -17.62
C PRO A 5 -16.12 17.03 -17.47
N GLU A 6 -15.93 18.26 -16.97
CA GLU A 6 -14.60 18.86 -16.81
C GLU A 6 -13.75 18.19 -15.71
N LEU A 7 -14.39 17.43 -14.82
CA LEU A 7 -13.65 16.66 -13.80
C LEU A 7 -12.93 15.46 -14.40
N PHE A 8 -13.41 14.91 -15.51
CA PHE A 8 -12.80 13.76 -16.18
C PHE A 8 -11.43 14.06 -16.77
N ASP A 9 -11.17 15.32 -17.13
CA ASP A 9 -9.86 15.75 -17.63
C ASP A 9 -8.73 15.57 -16.60
N TYR A 10 -9.08 15.57 -15.32
CA TYR A 10 -8.14 15.39 -14.21
C TYR A 10 -8.06 13.95 -13.69
N PHE A 11 -8.92 13.06 -14.20
CA PHE A 11 -8.87 11.66 -13.85
C PHE A 11 -7.93 10.89 -14.77
N GLU A 12 -7.45 9.76 -14.27
CA GLU A 12 -6.67 8.78 -15.02
C GLU A 12 -7.39 7.45 -14.90
N PHE A 13 -7.85 6.89 -16.02
CA PHE A 13 -8.60 5.65 -16.04
C PHE A 13 -7.68 4.48 -16.33
N ILE A 14 -7.76 3.46 -15.50
CA ILE A 14 -7.04 2.20 -15.68
C ILE A 14 -8.05 1.06 -15.88
N SER A 15 -7.87 0.29 -16.95
CA SER A 15 -8.70 -0.88 -17.23
C SER A 15 -8.25 -2.09 -16.40
N LYS A 16 -9.19 -2.98 -16.08
CA LYS A 16 -8.88 -4.28 -15.45
C LYS A 16 -8.60 -5.35 -16.53
N PRO A 17 -7.77 -6.37 -16.24
CA PRO A 17 -6.86 -6.47 -15.09
C PRO A 17 -5.71 -5.47 -15.20
N PHE A 18 -5.16 -5.00 -14.08
CA PHE A 18 -4.04 -4.06 -14.06
C PHE A 18 -2.86 -4.58 -13.26
N GLU A 19 -1.66 -4.27 -13.73
CA GLU A 19 -0.39 -4.61 -13.09
C GLU A 19 0.09 -3.51 -12.14
N ALA A 20 0.86 -3.87 -11.11
CA ALA A 20 1.34 -2.93 -10.09
C ALA A 20 2.12 -1.74 -10.69
N ALA A 21 2.93 -1.98 -11.73
CA ALA A 21 3.66 -0.93 -12.45
C ALA A 21 2.70 0.04 -13.17
N GLY A 22 1.61 -0.47 -13.74
CA GLY A 22 0.58 0.33 -14.40
C GLY A 22 -0.19 1.19 -13.40
N LEU A 23 -0.54 0.63 -12.24
CA LEU A 23 -1.20 1.37 -11.16
C LEU A 23 -0.33 2.52 -10.65
N MET A 24 0.97 2.26 -10.41
CA MET A 24 1.89 3.30 -9.94
C MET A 24 2.09 4.41 -10.96
N ARG A 25 2.11 4.07 -12.25
CA ARG A 25 2.17 5.06 -13.34
C ARG A 25 0.90 5.92 -13.37
N ALA A 26 -0.27 5.31 -13.28
CA ALA A 26 -1.55 6.01 -13.29
C ALA A 26 -1.68 6.98 -12.09
N ILE A 27 -1.28 6.54 -10.89
CA ILE A 27 -1.31 7.40 -9.69
C ILE A 27 -0.40 8.62 -9.85
N LYS A 28 0.81 8.46 -10.40
CA LYS A 28 1.72 9.59 -10.65
C LYS A 28 1.10 10.61 -11.61
N ILE A 29 0.48 10.13 -12.69
CA ILE A 29 -0.19 11.00 -13.68
C ILE A 29 -1.39 11.72 -13.05
N ALA A 30 -2.22 11.00 -12.27
CA ALA A 30 -3.36 11.57 -11.56
C ALA A 30 -2.93 12.66 -10.55
N MET A 31 -1.83 12.44 -9.81
CA MET A 31 -1.30 13.47 -8.90
C MET A 31 -0.82 14.72 -9.64
N ALA A 32 -0.16 14.57 -10.79
CA ALA A 32 0.27 15.69 -11.61
C ALA A 32 -0.94 16.50 -12.13
N LYS A 33 -1.96 15.82 -12.63
CA LYS A 33 -3.24 16.42 -13.06
C LYS A 33 -3.95 17.15 -11.91
N ALA A 34 -4.04 16.54 -10.73
CA ALA A 34 -4.63 17.16 -9.54
C ALA A 34 -3.86 18.42 -9.11
N LYS A 35 -2.53 18.41 -9.19
CA LYS A 35 -1.70 19.58 -8.88
C LYS A 35 -1.93 20.72 -9.87
N SER A 36 -2.15 20.41 -11.14
CA SER A 36 -2.50 21.40 -12.19
C SER A 36 -3.85 22.06 -11.95
N ARG A 37 -4.77 21.43 -11.21
CA ARG A 37 -6.05 22.03 -10.82
C ARG A 37 -5.92 23.00 -9.64
N GLN A 38 -4.84 22.88 -8.86
CA GLN A 38 -4.58 23.68 -7.66
C GLN A 38 -3.68 24.89 -7.92
N SER A 39 -3.20 25.11 -9.15
CA SER A 39 -2.45 26.32 -9.49
C SER A 39 -3.37 27.55 -9.43
N PRO A 40 -2.90 28.67 -8.86
CA PRO A 40 -3.74 29.83 -8.58
C PRO A 40 -4.08 30.55 -9.89
N GLY A 41 -5.29 30.31 -10.40
CA GLY A 41 -5.78 30.99 -11.60
C GLY A 41 -7.28 30.88 -11.87
N VAL A 42 -8.00 29.96 -11.20
CA VAL A 42 -9.46 29.82 -11.40
C VAL A 42 -10.16 29.74 -10.05
N VAL A 43 -10.45 30.91 -9.50
CA VAL A 43 -11.54 31.09 -8.53
C VAL A 43 -12.81 31.43 -9.30
N PRO A 44 -13.89 30.68 -9.10
CA PRO A 44 -15.18 31.31 -8.86
C PRO A 44 -15.60 31.02 -7.42
N ALA A 45 -16.00 32.09 -6.77
CA ALA A 45 -16.34 32.21 -5.38
C ALA A 45 -17.42 31.24 -4.86
N ALA A 46 -17.34 31.05 -3.54
CA ALA A 46 -18.40 30.73 -2.56
C ALA A 46 -19.04 29.33 -2.57
N THR A 47 -18.71 28.54 -1.53
CA THR A 47 -19.64 27.75 -0.67
C THR A 47 -18.88 27.13 0.53
N PRO A 48 -19.57 26.72 1.61
CA PRO A 48 -19.32 27.05 3.04
C PRO A 48 -18.18 26.25 3.72
N PRO A 49 -17.79 26.58 4.97
CA PRO A 49 -16.68 25.93 5.66
C PRO A 49 -17.10 24.51 6.07
N HIS A 50 -16.92 23.56 5.18
CA HIS A 50 -16.49 22.25 5.61
C HIS A 50 -14.97 22.27 5.50
N ALA A 51 -14.36 22.63 6.63
CA ALA A 51 -12.98 22.30 6.94
C ALA A 51 -12.88 20.77 6.89
N ASN A 52 -12.76 20.22 5.69
CA ASN A 52 -12.08 18.96 5.52
C ASN A 52 -10.65 19.25 5.97
N PRO A 53 -10.10 18.53 6.97
CA PRO A 53 -8.71 18.74 7.33
C PRO A 53 -7.92 18.60 6.04
N ALA A 54 -7.16 19.63 5.67
CA ALA A 54 -6.14 19.48 4.64
C ALA A 54 -5.44 18.15 4.95
N PRO A 55 -5.29 17.22 3.99
CA PRO A 55 -4.43 16.08 4.24
C PRO A 55 -3.10 16.74 4.58
N ALA A 56 -2.70 16.62 5.85
CA ALA A 56 -1.39 17.05 6.31
C ALA A 56 -0.43 16.62 5.24
N ALA A 57 0.46 17.50 4.79
CA ALA A 57 1.46 17.15 3.80
C ALA A 57 2.18 15.90 4.30
N HIS A 58 1.70 14.73 3.86
CA HIS A 58 2.29 13.44 4.15
C HIS A 58 3.52 13.49 3.30
N SER A 59 4.62 13.90 3.93
CA SER A 59 5.89 13.99 3.27
C SER A 59 6.15 12.58 2.74
N ALA A 60 6.15 12.40 1.42
CA ALA A 60 6.29 11.08 0.79
C ALA A 60 7.52 10.33 1.32
N SER A 61 8.52 11.09 1.82
CA SER A 61 9.66 10.58 2.59
C SER A 61 9.27 9.86 3.88
N ALA A 62 8.38 10.42 4.71
CA ALA A 62 7.90 9.80 5.94
C ALA A 62 7.12 8.50 5.68
N ASP A 63 6.30 8.47 4.61
CA ASP A 63 5.59 7.26 4.21
C ASP A 63 6.54 6.17 3.69
N LEU A 64 7.57 6.54 2.92
CA LEU A 64 8.62 5.62 2.49
C LEU A 64 9.41 5.04 3.67
N HIS A 65 9.78 5.87 4.65
CA HIS A 65 10.45 5.42 5.87
C HIS A 65 9.58 4.46 6.68
N ARG A 66 8.27 4.77 6.82
CA ARG A 66 7.32 3.89 7.49
C ARG A 66 7.16 2.55 6.76
N LEU A 67 7.06 2.59 5.43
CA LEU A 67 6.96 1.38 4.62
C LEU A 67 8.23 0.53 4.73
N GLN A 68 9.41 1.15 4.71
CA GLN A 68 10.69 0.45 4.88
C GLN A 68 10.80 -0.20 6.26
N ALA A 69 10.32 0.46 7.31
CA ALA A 69 10.25 -0.10 8.65
C ALA A 69 9.31 -1.32 8.72
N GLU A 70 8.12 -1.23 8.11
CA GLU A 70 7.18 -2.36 8.08
C GLU A 70 7.73 -3.54 7.28
N VAL A 71 8.39 -3.30 6.14
CA VAL A 71 9.04 -4.37 5.35
C VAL A 71 10.11 -5.09 6.17
N LYS A 72 10.96 -4.36 6.90
CA LYS A 72 11.98 -4.97 7.78
C LYS A 72 11.34 -5.82 8.88
N LYS A 73 10.28 -5.30 9.52
CA LYS A 73 9.54 -6.01 10.55
C LYS A 73 8.92 -7.30 10.02
N LEU A 74 8.29 -7.26 8.85
CA LEU A 74 7.71 -8.43 8.19
C LEU A 74 8.78 -9.47 7.82
N GLN A 75 9.93 -9.03 7.32
CA GLN A 75 11.06 -9.92 7.04
C GLN A 75 11.55 -10.63 8.31
N GLN A 76 11.64 -9.90 9.43
CA GLN A 76 12.05 -10.47 10.70
C GLN A 76 11.02 -11.47 11.24
N GLN A 77 9.73 -11.17 11.13
CA GLN A 77 8.65 -12.10 11.50
C GLN A 77 8.69 -13.37 10.65
N ASN A 78 8.89 -13.26 9.35
CA ASN A 78 9.04 -14.42 8.47
C ASN A 78 10.25 -15.28 8.87
N ALA A 79 11.38 -14.67 9.19
CA ALA A 79 12.56 -15.42 9.63
C ALA A 79 12.32 -16.19 10.94
N VAL A 80 11.57 -15.61 11.89
CA VAL A 80 11.16 -16.31 13.12
C VAL A 80 10.23 -17.47 12.80
N LEU A 81 9.18 -17.24 12.01
CA LEU A 81 8.23 -18.27 11.62
C LEU A 81 8.91 -19.45 10.90
N HIS A 82 9.87 -19.17 10.01
CA HIS A 82 10.65 -20.22 9.35
C HIS A 82 11.44 -21.07 10.35
N ARG A 83 12.05 -20.45 11.37
CA ARG A 83 12.79 -21.17 12.41
C ARG A 83 11.84 -22.07 13.23
N ASP A 84 10.70 -21.55 13.63
CA ASP A 84 9.73 -22.29 14.43
C ASP A 84 9.16 -23.48 13.64
N LEU A 85 8.90 -23.29 12.34
CA LEU A 85 8.45 -24.34 11.44
C LEU A 85 9.48 -25.48 11.34
N GLU A 86 10.76 -25.16 11.20
CA GLU A 86 11.83 -26.17 11.18
C GLU A 86 11.98 -26.88 12.54
N ALA A 87 11.82 -26.18 13.66
CA ALA A 87 11.83 -26.79 14.98
C ALA A 87 10.66 -27.79 15.15
N VAL A 88 9.45 -27.39 14.75
CA VAL A 88 8.25 -28.24 14.80
C VAL A 88 8.42 -29.47 13.89
N LYS A 89 8.94 -29.31 12.68
CA LYS A 89 9.26 -30.44 11.79
C LYS A 89 10.22 -31.43 12.45
N LYS A 90 11.27 -30.93 13.12
CA LYS A 90 12.23 -31.78 13.83
C LYS A 90 11.59 -32.55 14.97
N GLN A 91 10.76 -31.87 15.78
CA GLN A 91 10.02 -32.52 16.87
C GLN A 91 9.08 -33.61 16.32
N LEU A 92 8.36 -33.33 15.23
CA LEU A 92 7.49 -34.31 14.59
C LEU A 92 8.29 -35.53 14.08
N ALA A 93 9.44 -35.30 13.44
CA ALA A 93 10.31 -36.38 12.99
C ALA A 93 10.81 -37.26 14.15
N GLN A 94 11.15 -36.65 15.29
CA GLN A 94 11.53 -37.38 16.51
C GLN A 94 10.38 -38.22 17.07
N VAL A 95 9.17 -37.67 17.12
CA VAL A 95 7.97 -38.41 17.56
C VAL A 95 7.70 -39.60 16.64
N ILE A 96 7.77 -39.40 15.32
CA ILE A 96 7.59 -40.48 14.34
C ILE A 96 8.66 -41.57 14.53
N ALA A 97 9.93 -41.19 14.72
CA ALA A 97 11.01 -42.15 14.95
C ALA A 97 10.79 -42.94 16.24
N PHE A 98 10.37 -42.28 17.32
CA PHE A 98 10.05 -42.93 18.59
C PHE A 98 8.89 -43.93 18.47
N ILE A 99 7.81 -43.56 17.77
CA ILE A 99 6.66 -44.45 17.54
C ILE A 99 7.11 -45.68 16.74
N LYS A 100 7.89 -45.51 15.67
CA LYS A 100 8.44 -46.62 14.88
C LYS A 100 9.27 -47.57 15.73
N GLN A 101 10.12 -47.04 16.61
CA GLN A 101 10.95 -47.84 17.52
C GLN A 101 10.12 -48.62 18.55
N LYS A 102 8.94 -48.12 18.96
CA LYS A 102 8.06 -48.81 19.92
C LYS A 102 7.11 -49.81 19.29
N LEU A 103 6.82 -49.68 18.00
CA LEU A 103 5.91 -50.55 17.26
C LEU A 103 6.65 -51.68 16.49
N SER A 104 7.96 -51.54 16.34
CA SER A 104 8.86 -52.60 15.87
C SER A 104 9.35 -53.44 17.05
#